data_AF-A0A124G8Q3-F1
#
_entry.id   AF-A0A124G8Q3-F1
#
_cell.length_a   1.000
_cell.length_b   1.000
_cell.length_c   1.000
_cell.angle_alpha   90.00
_cell.angle_beta   90.00
_cell.angle_gamma   90.00
#
_symmetry.space_group_name_H-M   'P 1'
#
loop_
_entity.id
_entity.type
_entity.pdbx_description
1 polymer ?
#
loop_
_entity_poly.entity_id
_entity_poly.type
_entity_poly.pdbx_seq_one_letter_code
_entity_poly.pdbx_strand_id
1 'polypeptide(L)'
;MTLTATKAEAAEETNGPTLGQLLIESAPKGRCRAATQALVEEETILALHSVRRLLVVDGEDGPVCRWEGLMGRLYGLGLDDAQRAFLGLVLGMVGIGLHTLSAVEELDEPRLLILMRAMPVLAGNDRIAVGTRV
;
A
#
# COMPACT_ATOMS: atom_id res chain seq x y z
N MET A 1 -50.49 -1.05 19.37
CA MET A 1 -49.32 -0.18 19.15
C MET A 1 -48.23 -0.70 20.07
N THR A 2 -47.33 -1.54 19.52
CA THR A 2 -46.33 -2.27 20.29
C THR A 2 -45.01 -2.09 19.55
N LEU A 3 -44.09 -1.33 20.15
CA LEU A 3 -42.75 -1.10 19.61
C LEU A 3 -41.91 -2.36 19.77
N THR A 4 -41.61 -3.04 18.66
CA THR A 4 -40.51 -4.01 18.58
C THR A 4 -39.20 -3.26 18.47
N ALA A 5 -38.37 -3.36 19.51
CA ALA A 5 -37.02 -2.84 19.55
C ALA A 5 -36.14 -3.61 18.55
N THR A 6 -35.64 -2.91 17.53
CA THR A 6 -34.55 -3.37 16.67
C THR A 6 -33.29 -3.42 17.52
N LYS A 7 -32.83 -4.64 17.85
CA LYS A 7 -31.50 -4.87 18.40
C LYS A 7 -30.50 -4.61 17.29
N ALA A 8 -29.90 -3.42 17.31
CA ALA A 8 -28.72 -3.12 16.51
C ALA A 8 -27.61 -4.10 16.91
N GLU A 9 -27.22 -4.97 15.98
CA GLU A 9 -25.94 -5.65 16.03
C GLU A 9 -24.86 -4.57 15.91
N ALA A 10 -24.30 -4.19 17.06
CA ALA A 10 -23.09 -3.43 17.13
C ALA A 10 -22.00 -4.26 16.45
N ALA A 11 -21.49 -3.77 15.33
CA ALA A 11 -20.24 -4.23 14.77
C ALA A 11 -19.18 -4.18 15.88
N GLU A 12 -18.53 -5.30 16.17
CA GLU A 12 -17.35 -5.33 17.01
C GLU A 12 -16.29 -4.44 16.34
N GLU A 13 -16.13 -3.23 16.88
CA GLU A 13 -15.00 -2.35 16.59
C GLU A 13 -13.73 -3.15 16.90
N THR A 14 -13.03 -3.55 15.83
CA THR A 14 -11.75 -4.24 15.91
C THR A 14 -10.72 -3.26 16.46
N ASN A 15 -10.64 -3.15 17.79
CA ASN A 15 -9.83 -2.18 18.53
C ASN A 15 -8.29 -2.41 18.45
N GLY A 16 -7.82 -3.21 17.49
CA GLY A 16 -6.41 -3.49 17.26
C GLY A 16 -5.84 -2.69 16.09
N PRO A 17 -4.52 -2.48 16.03
CA PRO A 17 -3.89 -1.85 14.87
C PRO A 17 -4.14 -2.69 13.62
N THR A 18 -4.44 -2.03 12.51
CA THR A 18 -4.61 -2.70 11.22
C THR A 18 -3.27 -3.25 10.72
N LEU A 19 -3.29 -4.24 9.84
CA LEU A 19 -2.07 -4.75 9.19
C LEU A 19 -1.28 -3.61 8.53
N GLY A 20 -1.96 -2.64 7.90
CA GLY A 20 -1.31 -1.50 7.27
C GLY A 20 -0.58 -0.60 8.27
N GLN A 21 -1.18 -0.34 9.44
CA GLN A 21 -0.53 0.41 10.52
C GLN A 21 0.72 -0.31 11.01
N LEU A 22 0.62 -1.61 11.28
CA LEU A 22 1.76 -2.43 11.71
C LEU A 22 2.90 -2.42 10.69
N LEU A 23 2.59 -2.58 9.39
CA LEU A 23 3.60 -2.55 8.34
C LEU A 23 4.33 -1.20 8.27
N ILE A 24 3.61 -0.07 8.44
CA ILE A 24 4.22 1.27 8.43
C ILE A 24 5.12 1.47 9.65
N GLU A 25 4.73 0.96 10.81
CA GLU A 25 5.48 1.06 12.06
C GLU A 25 6.77 0.23 12.02
N SER A 26 6.71 -1.00 11.50
CA SER A 26 7.86 -1.90 11.38
C SER A 26 8.73 -1.61 10.14
N ALA A 27 8.32 -0.70 9.24
CA ALA A 27 9.06 -0.41 8.01
C ALA A 27 10.39 0.32 8.26
N PRO A 28 11.51 -0.13 7.64
CA PRO A 28 12.77 0.61 7.68
C PRO A 28 12.61 2.03 7.10
N LYS A 29 13.35 3.00 7.67
CA LYS A 29 13.34 4.40 7.21
C LYS A 29 13.72 4.55 5.73
N GLY A 30 13.40 5.71 5.16
CA GLY A 30 13.73 6.05 3.78
C GLY A 30 12.82 5.34 2.78
N ARG A 31 13.41 4.78 1.72
CA ARG A 31 12.67 4.21 0.59
C ARG A 31 11.67 3.12 0.96
N CYS A 32 12.01 2.25 1.93
CA CYS A 32 11.11 1.19 2.36
C CYS A 32 9.87 1.74 3.06
N ARG A 33 10.02 2.77 3.90
CA ARG A 33 8.87 3.45 4.53
C ARG A 33 7.98 4.15 3.52
N ALA A 34 8.56 4.87 2.55
CA ALA A 34 7.80 5.53 1.50
C ALA A 34 6.98 4.53 0.66
N ALA A 35 7.61 3.42 0.24
CA ALA A 35 6.95 2.36 -0.51
C ALA A 35 5.85 1.65 0.30
N THR A 36 6.10 1.39 1.59
CA THR A 36 5.11 0.77 2.48
C THR A 36 3.89 1.67 2.67
N GLN A 37 4.10 2.97 2.91
CA GLN A 37 3.02 3.94 3.05
C GLN A 37 2.17 4.02 1.78
N ALA A 38 2.81 4.11 0.61
CA ALA A 38 2.10 4.14 -0.68
C ALA A 38 1.25 2.89 -0.89
N LEU A 39 1.80 1.70 -0.58
CA LEU A 39 1.07 0.45 -0.72
C LEU A 39 -0.12 0.35 0.26
N VAL A 40 0.05 0.83 1.49
CA VAL A 40 -1.01 0.82 2.50
C VAL A 40 -2.11 1.82 2.16
N GLU A 41 -1.76 3.02 1.69
CA GLU A 41 -2.74 4.04 1.25
C GLU A 41 -3.54 3.59 0.02
N GLU A 42 -2.98 2.74 -0.84
CA GLU A 42 -3.69 2.22 -2.01
C GLU A 42 -4.74 1.16 -1.65
N GLU A 43 -4.57 0.47 -0.51
CA GLU A 43 -5.48 -0.51 0.11
C GLU A 43 -5.79 -1.78 -0.71
N THR A 44 -6.21 -1.64 -1.97
CA THR A 44 -6.80 -2.72 -2.77
C THR A 44 -5.79 -3.81 -3.14
N ILE A 45 -4.52 -3.46 -3.35
CA ILE A 45 -3.44 -4.40 -3.62
C ILE A 45 -3.14 -5.21 -2.36
N LEU A 46 -3.09 -4.58 -1.18
CA LEU A 46 -2.83 -5.26 0.09
C LEU A 46 -4.04 -6.09 0.56
N ALA A 47 -5.24 -5.81 0.07
CA ALA A 47 -6.42 -6.65 0.30
C ALA A 47 -6.27 -8.04 -0.36
N LEU A 48 -5.49 -8.16 -1.43
CA LEU A 48 -5.29 -9.43 -2.14
C LEU A 48 -4.44 -10.40 -1.32
N HIS A 49 -5.00 -11.59 -1.05
CA HIS A 49 -4.29 -12.65 -0.32
C HIS A 49 -3.01 -13.10 -1.04
N SER A 50 -3.03 -13.14 -2.38
CA SER A 50 -1.86 -13.48 -3.23
C SER A 50 -0.67 -12.56 -2.96
N VAL A 51 -0.93 -11.25 -2.80
CA VAL A 51 0.07 -10.24 -2.48
C VAL A 51 0.56 -10.41 -1.05
N ARG A 52 -0.35 -10.44 -0.07
CA ARG A 52 0.03 -10.58 1.36
C ARG A 52 0.89 -11.80 1.62
N ARG A 53 0.52 -12.95 1.05
CA ARG A 53 1.25 -14.22 1.22
C ARG A 53 2.70 -14.14 0.77
N LEU A 54 3.01 -13.32 -0.24
CA LEU A 54 4.35 -13.22 -0.80
C LEU A 54 5.15 -12.07 -0.19
N LEU A 55 4.47 -10.97 0.11
CA LEU A 55 5.06 -9.72 0.57
C LEU A 55 5.23 -9.68 2.09
N VAL A 56 4.26 -10.15 2.87
CA VAL A 56 4.25 -9.97 4.32
C VAL A 56 4.90 -11.18 5.00
N VAL A 57 5.86 -10.92 5.87
CA VAL A 57 6.50 -11.93 6.71
C VAL A 57 6.56 -11.46 8.16
N ASP A 58 6.64 -12.40 9.09
CA ASP A 58 6.85 -12.09 10.51
C ASP A 58 8.28 -11.57 10.72
N GLY A 59 8.40 -10.35 11.23
CA GLY A 59 9.66 -9.76 11.71
C GLY A 59 9.73 -9.79 13.24
N GLU A 60 10.87 -9.33 13.78
CA GLU A 60 11.12 -9.29 15.23
C GLU A 60 10.15 -8.35 15.96
N ASP A 61 9.91 -7.16 15.38
CA ASP A 61 9.03 -6.11 15.93
C ASP A 61 7.68 -6.03 15.21
N GLY A 62 7.22 -7.15 14.63
CA GLY A 62 5.96 -7.24 13.89
C GLY A 62 6.12 -7.51 12.40
N PRO A 63 5.01 -7.51 11.63
CA PRO A 63 5.03 -7.87 10.22
C PRO A 63 5.83 -6.86 9.39
N VAL A 64 6.58 -7.35 8.41
CA VAL A 64 7.38 -6.52 7.49
C VAL A 64 7.15 -6.89 6.03
N CYS A 65 7.35 -5.93 5.14
CA CYS A 65 7.34 -6.14 3.69
C CYS A 65 8.68 -6.72 3.22
N ARG A 66 8.68 -7.98 2.79
CA ARG A 66 9.74 -8.63 2.00
C ARG A 66 9.47 -8.45 0.51
N TRP A 67 9.90 -7.31 -0.02
CA TRP A 67 9.63 -6.88 -1.39
C TRP A 67 10.15 -7.86 -2.47
N GLU A 68 11.25 -8.55 -2.20
CA GLU A 68 11.85 -9.58 -3.08
C GLU A 68 10.89 -10.74 -3.34
N GLY A 69 9.93 -10.98 -2.45
CA GLY A 69 8.91 -12.00 -2.60
C GLY A 69 8.00 -11.79 -3.82
N LEU A 70 7.93 -10.56 -4.35
CA LEU A 70 7.11 -10.21 -5.52
C LEU A 70 7.90 -10.19 -6.85
N MET A 71 9.23 -10.32 -6.79
CA MET A 71 10.09 -10.25 -7.98
C MET A 71 9.71 -11.34 -9.00
N GLY A 72 9.43 -10.91 -10.24
CA GLY A 72 9.01 -11.81 -11.33
C GLY A 72 7.62 -12.43 -11.17
N ARG A 73 6.82 -12.00 -10.19
CA ARG A 73 5.51 -12.61 -9.87
C ARG A 73 4.31 -11.72 -10.14
N LEU A 74 4.50 -10.47 -10.57
CA LEU A 74 3.42 -9.48 -10.74
C LEU A 74 2.21 -9.98 -11.55
N TYR A 75 2.45 -10.70 -12.66
CA TYR A 75 1.39 -11.22 -13.53
C TYR A 75 0.59 -12.39 -12.93
N GLY A 76 1.08 -13.02 -11.86
CA GLY A 76 0.40 -14.11 -11.15
C GLY A 76 -0.38 -13.67 -9.91
N LEU A 77 -0.44 -12.36 -9.62
CA LEU A 77 -1.04 -11.83 -8.40
C LEU A 77 -2.54 -11.57 -8.50
N GLY A 78 -3.12 -11.61 -9.71
CA GLY A 78 -4.53 -11.25 -9.94
C GLY A 78 -4.78 -9.74 -9.87
N LEU A 79 -3.76 -8.94 -10.17
CA LEU A 79 -3.85 -7.48 -10.25
C LEU A 79 -4.46 -7.07 -11.59
N ASP A 80 -5.31 -6.05 -11.58
CA ASP A 80 -5.63 -5.31 -12.80
C ASP A 80 -4.41 -4.50 -13.30
N ASP A 81 -4.56 -3.83 -14.44
CA ASP A 81 -3.45 -3.14 -15.08
C ASP A 81 -2.97 -1.91 -14.28
N ALA A 82 -3.88 -1.14 -13.69
CA ALA A 82 -3.54 0.03 -12.87
C ALA A 82 -2.85 -0.37 -11.55
N GLN A 83 -3.35 -1.42 -10.90
CA GLN A 83 -2.73 -2.01 -9.71
C GLN A 83 -1.34 -2.56 -10.02
N ARG A 84 -1.17 -3.21 -11.17
CA ARG A 84 0.13 -3.76 -11.60
C ARG A 84 1.13 -2.66 -11.91
N ALA A 85 0.70 -1.60 -12.60
CA ALA A 85 1.52 -0.43 -12.87
C ALA A 85 1.96 0.26 -11.57
N PHE A 86 1.01 0.50 -10.65
CA PHE A 86 1.29 1.08 -9.36
C PHE A 86 2.27 0.24 -8.53
N LEU A 87 2.00 -1.06 -8.38
CA LEU A 87 2.88 -1.95 -7.63
C LEU A 87 4.28 -2.05 -8.25
N GLY A 88 4.37 -2.03 -9.59
CA GLY A 88 5.65 -1.95 -10.29
C GLY A 88 6.44 -0.67 -9.93
N LEU A 89 5.78 0.49 -9.92
CA LEU A 89 6.42 1.75 -9.53
C LEU A 89 6.85 1.73 -8.06
N VAL A 90 6.03 1.17 -7.16
CA VAL A 90 6.39 0.97 -5.74
C VAL A 90 7.60 0.04 -5.58
N LEU A 91 7.70 -1.05 -6.35
CA LEU A 91 8.88 -1.91 -6.37
C LEU A 91 10.12 -1.16 -6.89
N GLY A 92 9.95 -0.28 -7.87
CA GLY A 92 10.98 0.62 -8.35
C GLY A 92 11.54 1.54 -7.25
N MET A 93 10.70 2.04 -6.34
CA MET A 93 11.14 2.88 -5.22
C MET A 93 12.10 2.15 -4.27
N VAL A 94 11.88 0.84 -4.04
CA VAL A 94 12.78 0.02 -3.20
C VAL A 94 13.94 -0.60 -3.97
N GLY A 95 14.04 -0.33 -5.28
CA GLY A 95 15.13 -0.78 -6.15
C GLY A 95 14.98 -2.21 -6.65
N ILE A 96 13.76 -2.74 -6.70
CA ILE A 96 13.48 -4.09 -7.20
C ILE A 96 12.89 -4.00 -8.60
N GLY A 97 13.49 -4.74 -9.53
CA GLY A 97 13.07 -4.77 -10.93
C GLY A 97 13.45 -3.52 -11.72
N LEU A 98 13.21 -3.58 -13.03
CA LEU A 98 13.31 -2.44 -13.93
C LEU A 98 11.89 -1.99 -14.25
N HIS A 99 11.48 -0.88 -13.65
CA HIS A 99 10.17 -0.28 -13.86
C HIS A 99 10.34 1.09 -14.52
N THR A 100 9.68 1.29 -15.65
CA THR A 100 9.75 2.54 -16.40
C THR A 100 8.79 3.55 -15.79
N LEU A 101 9.22 4.82 -15.71
CA LEU A 101 8.35 5.91 -15.25
C LEU A 101 7.11 6.09 -16.15
N SER A 102 7.18 5.64 -17.42
CA SER A 102 6.04 5.65 -18.34
C SER A 102 4.84 4.84 -17.85
N ALA A 103 5.03 3.89 -16.92
CA ALA A 103 3.91 3.16 -16.31
C ALA A 103 2.94 4.09 -15.54
N VAL A 104 3.33 5.34 -15.27
CA VAL A 104 2.45 6.37 -14.72
C VAL A 104 1.23 6.63 -15.61
N GLU A 105 1.33 6.40 -16.92
CA GLU A 105 0.22 6.57 -17.88
C GLU A 105 -0.96 5.61 -17.61
N GLU A 106 -0.69 4.48 -16.95
CA GLU A 106 -1.68 3.45 -16.63
C GLU A 106 -2.36 3.68 -15.26
N LEU A 107 -1.94 4.70 -14.51
CA LEU A 107 -2.49 4.99 -13.19
C LEU A 107 -3.80 5.77 -13.30
N ASP A 108 -4.78 5.37 -12.50
CA ASP A 108 -5.92 6.23 -12.22
C ASP A 108 -5.53 7.37 -11.26
N GLU A 109 -6.38 8.40 -11.21
CA GLU A 109 -6.12 9.62 -10.44
C GLU A 109 -5.81 9.34 -8.95
N PRO A 110 -6.52 8.44 -8.24
CA PRO A 110 -6.19 8.11 -6.86
C PRO A 110 -4.78 7.56 -6.71
N ARG A 111 -4.37 6.59 -7.54
CA ARG A 111 -3.03 5.98 -7.47
C ARG A 111 -1.92 6.95 -7.88
N LEU A 112 -2.19 7.82 -8.85
CA LEU A 112 -1.27 8.88 -9.22
C LEU A 112 -1.02 9.82 -8.03
N LEU A 113 -2.07 10.24 -7.32
CA LEU A 113 -1.93 11.12 -6.16
C LEU A 113 -1.12 10.47 -5.04
N ILE A 114 -1.37 9.19 -4.75
CA ILE A 114 -0.62 8.41 -3.75
C ILE A 114 0.87 8.36 -4.15
N LEU A 115 1.17 8.00 -5.40
CA LEU A 115 2.54 7.92 -5.88
C LEU A 115 3.25 9.28 -5.78
N MET A 116 2.57 10.36 -6.16
CA MET A 116 3.14 11.72 -6.08
C MET A 116 3.39 12.16 -4.63
N ARG A 117 2.54 11.78 -3.68
CA ARG A 117 2.75 12.01 -2.24
C ARG A 117 3.89 11.17 -1.67
N ALA A 118 4.16 10.01 -2.24
CA ALA A 118 5.27 9.16 -1.83
C ALA A 118 6.64 9.72 -2.25
N MET A 119 6.72 10.56 -3.29
CA MET A 119 7.99 11.09 -3.82
C MET A 119 8.75 12.00 -2.84
N PRO A 120 8.13 13.00 -2.16
CA PRO A 120 8.80 13.75 -1.11
C PRO A 120 9.33 12.86 0.02
N VAL A 121 8.53 11.89 0.46
CA VAL A 121 8.93 10.94 1.51
C VAL A 121 10.14 10.11 1.06
N LEU A 122 10.13 9.62 -0.19
CA LEU A 122 11.24 8.90 -0.80
C LEU A 122 12.51 9.76 -0.87
N ALA A 123 12.38 11.05 -1.19
CA ALA A 123 13.46 12.02 -1.23
C ALA A 123 13.94 12.47 0.17
N GLY A 124 13.29 12.01 1.25
CA GLY A 124 13.58 12.49 2.60
C GLY A 124 13.21 13.96 2.82
N ASN A 125 12.25 14.48 2.05
CA ASN A 125 11.79 15.85 2.11
C ASN A 125 10.37 15.91 2.68
N ASP A 126 10.23 16.46 3.88
CA ASP A 126 8.98 16.61 4.63
C ASP A 126 8.29 17.97 4.42
N ARG A 127 8.87 18.86 3.60
CA ARG A 127 8.39 20.22 3.37
C ARG A 127 7.50 20.36 2.16
N ILE A 128 7.52 19.39 1.25
CA ILE A 128 6.74 19.42 0.01
C ILE A 128 5.41 18.71 0.27
N ALA A 129 4.32 19.49 0.27
CA ALA A 129 2.97 18.96 0.26
C ALA A 129 2.47 18.78 -1.18
N VAL A 130 1.88 17.62 -1.46
CA VAL A 130 1.24 17.33 -2.75
C VAL A 130 -0.25 17.13 -2.54
N GLY A 131 -1.04 17.97 -3.20
CA GLY A 131 -2.50 17.94 -3.18
C GLY A 131 -3.07 18.28 -4.55
N THR A 132 -4.38 18.11 -4.69
CA THR A 132 -5.11 18.51 -5.89
C THR A 132 -5.27 20.02 -5.96
N ARG A 133 -5.21 20.57 -7.19
CA ARG A 133 -5.66 21.93 -7.47
C ARG A 133 -7.17 21.86 -7.66
N VAL A 134 -7.91 22.53 -6.78
CA VAL A 134 -9.35 22.82 -6.94
C VAL A 134 -9.55 24.00 -7.89
#